data_AF-A0A1G6HDX3-F1
#
_entry.id   AF-A0A1G6HDX3-F1
#
_cell.length_a   1.000
_cell.length_b   1.000
_cell.length_c   1.000
_cell.angle_alpha   90.00
_cell.angle_beta   90.00
_cell.angle_gamma   90.00
#
_symmetry.space_group_name_H-M   'P 1'
#
loop_
_entity.id
_entity.type
_entity.pdbx_description
1 polymer ?
#
loop_
_entity_poly.entity_id
_entity_poly.type
_entity_poly.pdbx_seq_one_letter_code
_entity_poly.pdbx_strand_id
1 'polypeptide(L)' 'MVEWTVALSTDTRKGRIIIEDGAFADAESFRDWRSSEHHRKVADRMAEIADWWVGDHHT' A
#
# COMPACT_ATOMS: atom_id res chain seq x y z
N MET A 1 -0.25 5.08 11.73
CA MET A 1 -1.30 4.70 10.76
C MET A 1 -2.64 4.95 11.41
N VAL A 2 -3.57 5.57 10.68
CA VAL A 2 -4.89 5.97 11.16
C VAL A 2 -5.97 5.05 10.58
N GLU A 3 -5.85 4.73 9.29
CA GLU A 3 -6.79 3.88 8.57
C GLU A 3 -6.03 3.01 7.58
N TRP A 4 -6.57 1.81 7.32
CA TRP A 4 -6.06 0.91 6.29
C TRP A 4 -7.23 0.16 5.66
N THR A 5 -7.43 0.37 4.37
CA THR A 5 -8.49 -0.28 3.61
C THR A 5 -7.87 -1.11 2.48
N VAL A 6 -8.36 -2.35 2.35
CA VAL A 6 -8.02 -3.23 1.24
C VAL A 6 -9.27 -3.52 0.45
N ALA A 7 -9.22 -3.26 -0.86
CA ALA A 7 -10.36 -3.47 -1.75
C ALA A 7 -9.92 -4.16 -3.05
N LEU A 8 -10.87 -4.86 -3.69
CA LEU A 8 -10.69 -5.36 -5.05
C LEU A 8 -11.16 -4.29 -6.04
N SER A 9 -10.39 -4.04 -7.10
CA SER A 9 -10.83 -3.14 -8.17
C SER A 9 -12.09 -3.67 -8.84
N THR A 10 -13.04 -2.76 -9.09
CA THR A 10 -14.28 -3.06 -9.83
C THR A 10 -14.08 -3.06 -11.35
N ASP A 11 -12.97 -2.51 -11.86
CA ASP A 11 -12.64 -2.52 -13.28
C ASP A 11 -11.90 -3.81 -13.66
N THR A 12 -12.66 -4.86 -13.91
CA THR A 12 -12.13 -6.20 -14.19
C THR A 12 -11.43 -6.33 -15.54
N ARG A 13 -11.55 -5.33 -16.43
CA ARG A 13 -10.85 -5.33 -17.74
C ARG A 13 -9.34 -5.26 -17.60
N LYS A 14 -8.85 -4.79 -16.44
CA LYS A 14 -7.41 -4.67 -16.12
C LYS A 14 -6.85 -5.93 -15.45
N GLY A 15 -7.64 -6.99 -15.34
CA GLY A 15 -7.31 -8.17 -14.55
C GLY A 15 -7.61 -7.97 -13.06
N ARG A 16 -6.96 -8.77 -12.21
CA ARG A 16 -7.14 -8.70 -10.75
C ARG A 16 -6.23 -7.61 -10.19
N ILE A 17 -6.84 -6.57 -9.63
CA ILE A 17 -6.12 -5.50 -8.94
C ILE A 17 -6.61 -5.42 -7.51
N ILE A 18 -5.67 -5.51 -6.56
CA ILE A 18 -5.89 -5.22 -5.15
C ILE A 18 -5.46 -3.77 -4.90
N ILE A 19 -6.29 -3.01 -4.20
CA ILE A 19 -6.04 -1.62 -3.82
C ILE A 19 -5.79 -1.62 -2.31
N GLU A 20 -4.64 -1.09 -1.91
CA GLU A 20 -4.29 -0.83 -0.52
C GLU A 20 -4.27 0.69 -0.34
N ASP A 21 -5.11 1.21 0.54
CA ASP A 21 -5.19 2.63 0.88
C ASP A 21 -4.90 2.82 2.36
N GLY A 22 -3.83 3.54 2.68
CA GLY A 22 -3.31 3.70 4.02
C GLY A 22 -3.20 5.16 4.41
N ALA A 23 -3.92 5.55 5.46
CA ALA A 23 -3.85 6.90 6.03
C ALA A 23 -2.85 6.95 7.20
N PHE A 24 -2.08 8.02 7.27
CA PHE A 24 -1.09 8.27 8.32
C PHE A 24 -1.40 9.61 9.00
N ALA A 25 -1.13 9.69 10.30
CA ALA A 25 -1.40 10.90 11.09
C ALA A 25 -0.53 12.07 10.61
N ASP A 26 0.70 11.76 10.20
CA ASP A 26 1.68 12.69 9.71
C ASP A 26 2.74 11.97 8.84
N ALA A 27 3.62 12.77 8.24
CA ALA A 27 4.70 12.28 7.39
C ALA A 27 5.75 11.46 8.18
N GLU A 28 5.90 11.68 9.48
CA GLU A 28 6.84 10.92 10.31
C GLU A 28 6.36 9.49 10.52
N SER A 29 5.09 9.34 10.90
CA SER A 29 4.39 8.06 11.02
C SER A 29 4.46 7.23 9.73
N PHE A 30 4.38 7.89 8.58
CA PHE A 30 4.55 7.23 7.27
C PHE A 30 5.98 6.74 7.06
N ARG A 31 7.00 7.58 7.34
CA ARG A 31 8.41 7.20 7.19
C ARG A 31 8.79 6.02 8.10
N ASP A 32 8.31 6.05 9.34
CA ASP A 32 8.57 4.97 10.31
C ASP A 32 7.94 3.65 9.85
N TRP A 33 6.70 3.70 9.38
CA TRP A 33 6.03 2.53 8.81
C TRP A 33 6.76 2.00 7.57
N ARG A 34 7.11 2.88 6.63
CA ARG A 34 7.78 2.52 5.36
C ARG A 34 9.14 1.86 5.59
N SER A 35 9.86 2.26 6.63
CA SER A 35 11.18 1.70 6.96
C SER A 35 11.11 0.46 7.87
N SER A 36 9.93 0.16 8.43
CA SER A 36 9.75 -0.97 9.35
C SER A 36 10.12 -2.31 8.71
N GLU A 37 10.64 -3.23 9.53
CA GLU A 37 10.98 -4.59 9.07
C GLU A 37 9.74 -5.34 8.57
N HIS A 38 8.59 -5.12 9.21
CA HIS A 38 7.35 -5.76 8.81
C HIS A 38 6.90 -5.32 7.41
N HIS A 39 6.90 -4.02 7.14
CA HIS A 39 6.55 -3.50 5.81
C HIS A 39 7.54 -4.01 4.75
N ARG A 40 8.85 -4.03 5.04
CA ARG A 40 9.85 -4.56 4.11
C ARG A 40 9.59 -6.02 3.72
N LYS A 41 9.26 -6.89 4.68
CA LYS A 41 8.94 -8.30 4.40
C LYS A 41 7.71 -8.46 3.50
N VAL A 42 6.67 -7.66 3.73
CA VAL A 42 5.47 -7.66 2.88
C VAL A 42 5.82 -7.15 1.49
N ALA A 43 6.61 -6.08 1.41
CA ALA A 43 7.03 -5.50 0.15
C ALA A 43 7.84 -6.50 -0.70
N ASP A 44 8.79 -7.20 -0.08
CA ASP A 44 9.57 -8.25 -0.75
C ASP A 44 8.65 -9.35 -1.32
N ARG A 45 7.69 -9.83 -0.53
CA ARG A 45 6.75 -10.85 -0.98
C ARG A 45 5.85 -10.36 -2.12
N MET A 46 5.34 -9.13 -2.01
CA MET A 46 4.46 -8.56 -3.01
C MET A 46 5.18 -8.31 -4.34
N ALA A 47 6.49 -8.06 -4.33
CA ALA A 47 7.30 -7.90 -5.54
C ALA A 47 7.46 -9.21 -6.34
N GLU A 48 7.30 -10.37 -5.68
CA GLU A 48 7.33 -11.68 -6.34
C GLU A 48 6.03 -12.00 -7.09
N ILE A 49 4.91 -11.35 -6.72
CA ILE A 49 3.57 -11.78 -7.14
C ILE A 49 2.73 -10.67 -7.80
N ALA A 50 3.21 -9.43 -7.83
CA ALA A 50 2.45 -8.30 -8.36
C ALA A 50 3.34 -7.21 -8.97
N ASP A 51 2.81 -6.56 -10.01
CA ASP A 51 3.28 -5.27 -10.52
C ASP A 51 2.60 -4.12 -9.76
N TRP A 52 3.32 -3.06 -9.40
CA TRP A 52 2.79 -2.03 -8.51
C TRP A 52 2.77 -0.64 -9.13
N TRP A 53 1.70 0.09 -8.80
CA TRP A 53 1.64 1.55 -8.89
C TRP A 53 1.35 2.10 -7.50
N VAL A 54 2.22 3.00 -7.03
CA VAL A 54 2.12 3.63 -5.71
C VAL A 54 1.95 5.12 -5.90
N GLY A 55 1.01 5.71 -5.17
CA GLY A 55 0.77 7.15 -5.16
C GLY A 55 0.64 7.65 -3.73
N ASP A 56 1.53 8.56 -3.34
CA ASP A 56 1.46 9.25 -2.06
C ASP A 56 0.84 10.63 -2.28
N HIS A 57 -0.10 11.03 -1.42
CA HIS A 57 -0.73 12.35 -1.50
C HIS A 57 -0.94 12.96 -0.11
N HIS A 58 -1.06 14.29 -0.08
CA HIS A 58 -1.43 15.04 1.12
C HIS A 58 -2.89 15.46 1.02
N THR A 59 -3.60 15.37 2.14
CA THR A 59 -4.99 15.83 2.32
C THR A 59 -5.04 17.02 3.25
#